data_AF-Q22WU4-F1
#
_entry.id   AF-Q22WU4-F1
#
_cell.length_a   1.000
_cell.length_b   1.000
_cell.length_c   1.000
_cell.angle_alpha   90.00
_cell.angle_beta   90.00
_cell.angle_gamma   90.00
#
_symmetry.space_group_name_H-M   'P 1'
#
loop_
_entity.id
_entity.type
_entity.pdbx_description
1 polymer ?
#
loop_
_entity_poly.entity_id
_entity_poly.type
_entity_poly.pdbx_seq_one_letter_code
_entity_poly.pdbx_strand_id
1 'polypeptide(L)'
;MEEISQGKQQQYYYKVPLQQSHREKHIFFISEDDSNIYNHAQKSVQEYIQKNKLNWLVSSYDFQKYLSNNQFQDRICGSQYLYEDIDKKQLYLDQDLTCTERTLIDYYKKYIHVFQQKFGTHIEIQIKNGSKEMQDYWSSYLRTTILEQILNEIILLSRNKDVSIILFMRPYQYATFTDLKNEFDKVNSRCNFFYVNIGDYDLKKFSLFASAIQKNYSTQQLTHKLCYAYQQYFSGKDLELFDQNKHSFIAKAIEDIIPCLHFHEIVEVQVEVYQYYWQVICGSYVISKEDHGDQIKFQYNSNEFLVKERNLDVDEMINIFSTWVNDLLVKYGLEQIDQNQIQKTIDFLTMQMEEIVRQINITNIPLNKPVENMSVRQRLIAQQSNCVRYNMAVLIKSLSNLFKIGTEVGKFHQRALAMKGIDVEAFQKMKNFFIEELLRVKSSISYESDYEKSFFSLENMKDIFLQEDIIEGFKEVKSQHHLISAFPLIGLGVKLQRSDGSMINPYLVQILDIAKINANVDTVSIQNTPDKVLNLNAGFYMGAATGYRIWYPQYTEYQPKKQVLDKIFQTQLFYYQSEQIKEKIDAVVPLFSPKDYDLKPLLSTQFFPQCGYMLF
;
A
#
# COMPACT_ATOMS: atom_id res chain seq x y z
N MET A 1 13.40 -35.76 14.32
CA MET A 1 13.68 -34.31 14.46
C MET A 1 14.97 -34.12 15.25
N GLU A 2 16.00 -34.89 14.90
CA GLU A 2 17.28 -34.91 15.61
C GLU A 2 18.37 -34.43 14.64
N GLU A 3 19.27 -33.60 15.18
CA GLU A 3 20.51 -33.12 14.59
C GLU A 3 20.40 -32.29 13.30
N ILE A 4 19.78 -31.11 13.42
CA ILE A 4 20.21 -29.99 12.57
C ILE A 4 21.65 -29.66 13.01
N SER A 5 22.62 -30.06 12.18
CA SER A 5 24.05 -29.84 12.34
C SER A 5 24.38 -28.49 12.99
N GLN A 6 25.07 -28.53 14.14
CA GLN A 6 25.49 -27.41 15.01
C GLN A 6 26.45 -26.37 14.37
N GLY A 7 26.47 -26.24 13.04
CA GLY A 7 27.38 -25.36 12.31
C GLY A 7 26.72 -24.18 11.59
N LYS A 8 25.39 -24.02 11.64
CA LYS A 8 24.72 -22.91 10.95
C LYS A 8 24.19 -21.93 11.98
N GLN A 9 24.76 -20.73 11.99
CA GLN A 9 24.27 -19.59 12.78
C GLN A 9 22.79 -19.37 12.44
N GLN A 10 21.90 -19.82 13.31
CA GLN A 10 20.50 -19.44 13.25
C GLN A 10 20.44 -17.96 13.62
N GLN A 11 19.80 -17.17 12.77
CA GLN A 11 19.55 -15.76 13.06
C GLN A 11 18.24 -15.67 13.86
N TYR A 12 18.23 -14.82 14.86
CA TYR A 12 17.10 -14.64 15.77
C TYR A 12 16.57 -13.24 15.63
N TYR A 13 15.27 -13.14 15.37
CA TYR A 13 14.59 -11.87 15.23
C TYR A 13 14.01 -11.48 16.57
N TYR A 14 14.18 -10.22 16.95
CA TYR A 14 13.58 -9.66 18.14
C TYR A 14 12.81 -8.40 17.78
N LYS A 15 11.60 -8.28 18.32
CA LYS A 15 10.77 -7.09 18.20
C LYS A 15 11.06 -6.15 19.35
N VAL A 16 11.37 -4.90 19.01
CA VAL A 16 11.46 -3.83 20.01
C VAL A 16 10.03 -3.40 20.33
N PRO A 17 9.56 -3.50 21.58
CA PRO A 17 8.21 -3.06 21.93
C PRO A 17 8.00 -1.59 21.56
N LEU A 18 6.80 -1.25 21.08
CA LEU A 18 6.36 0.13 20.90
C LEU A 18 6.17 0.74 22.29
N GLN A 19 7.23 1.30 22.86
CA GLN A 19 7.10 2.03 24.10
C GLN A 19 6.61 3.45 23.84
N GLN A 20 5.71 3.92 24.71
CA GLN A 20 5.44 5.35 24.81
C GLN A 20 6.55 5.98 25.61
N SER A 21 7.20 7.00 25.04
CA SER A 21 8.14 7.81 25.82
C SER A 21 7.50 8.21 27.15
N HIS A 22 8.29 8.18 28.22
CA HIS A 22 7.88 8.76 29.51
C HIS A 22 7.66 10.28 29.41
N ARG A 23 8.09 10.91 28.31
CA ARG A 23 7.80 12.31 28.01
C ARG A 23 6.30 12.48 27.78
N GLU A 24 5.75 13.53 28.37
CA GLU A 24 4.39 13.95 28.07
C GLU A 24 4.29 14.23 26.57
N LYS A 25 3.27 13.66 25.93
CA LYS A 25 3.04 13.84 24.51
C LYS A 25 1.90 14.80 24.27
N HIS A 26 2.11 15.73 23.35
CA HIS A 26 1.13 16.73 22.97
C HIS A 26 0.90 16.70 21.46
N ILE A 27 -0.34 16.49 21.06
CA ILE A 27 -0.79 16.51 19.68
C ILE A 27 -1.47 17.85 19.41
N PHE A 28 -1.01 18.56 18.39
CA PHE A 28 -1.55 19.83 17.96
C PHE A 28 -2.20 19.67 16.59
N PHE A 29 -3.48 19.99 16.51
CA PHE A 29 -4.20 20.15 15.25
C PHE A 29 -4.09 21.60 14.84
N ILE A 30 -3.68 21.88 13.60
CA ILE A 30 -3.69 23.24 13.04
C ILE A 30 -4.56 23.20 11.80
N SER A 31 -5.64 23.97 11.80
CA SER A 31 -6.56 24.07 10.65
C SER A 31 -6.54 25.47 10.07
N GLU A 32 -6.46 25.53 8.76
CA GLU A 32 -6.63 26.75 7.98
C GLU A 32 -8.11 27.14 7.80
N ASP A 33 -9.01 26.16 7.71
CA ASP A 33 -10.46 26.38 7.59
C ASP A 33 -11.16 26.21 8.95
N ASP A 34 -12.15 27.07 9.25
CA ASP A 34 -13.10 26.96 10.38
C ASP A 34 -14.10 25.78 10.24
N SER A 35 -13.76 24.84 9.37
CA SER A 35 -14.61 23.70 9.06
C SER A 35 -14.57 22.69 10.21
N ASN A 36 -15.73 22.13 10.58
CA ASN A 36 -15.92 21.03 11.55
C ASN A 36 -15.14 19.73 11.23
N ILE A 37 -14.31 19.76 10.21
CA ILE A 37 -13.65 18.63 9.60
C ILE A 37 -12.49 18.15 10.47
N TYR A 38 -11.71 19.07 11.03
CA TYR A 38 -10.66 18.69 11.98
C TYR A 38 -11.23 18.26 13.34
N ASN A 39 -12.47 18.66 13.70
CA ASN A 39 -13.12 18.18 14.93
C ASN A 39 -13.34 16.67 14.88
N HIS A 40 -13.68 16.11 13.71
CA HIS A 40 -13.78 14.66 13.54
C HIS A 40 -12.41 14.00 13.68
N ALA A 41 -11.38 14.57 13.07
CA ALA A 41 -10.00 14.10 13.19
C ALA A 41 -9.51 14.07 14.65
N GLN A 42 -9.76 15.17 15.37
CA GLN A 42 -9.45 15.30 16.78
C GLN A 42 -10.20 14.25 17.60
N LYS A 43 -11.50 14.04 17.33
CA LYS A 43 -12.31 13.03 18.00
C LYS A 43 -11.76 11.62 17.78
N SER A 44 -11.38 11.25 16.56
CA SER A 44 -10.78 9.94 16.26
C SER A 44 -9.48 9.71 17.02
N VAL A 45 -8.62 10.74 17.13
CA VAL A 45 -7.41 10.66 17.94
C VAL A 45 -7.73 10.55 19.43
N GLN A 46 -8.72 11.29 19.94
CA GLN A 46 -9.17 11.18 21.33
C GLN A 46 -9.77 9.81 21.66
N GLU A 47 -10.57 9.24 20.77
CA GLU A 47 -11.11 7.88 20.89
C GLU A 47 -9.98 6.84 20.93
N TYR A 48 -8.95 7.00 20.09
CA TYR A 48 -7.76 6.16 20.13
C TYR A 48 -6.99 6.31 21.46
N ILE A 49 -6.79 7.54 21.95
CA ILE A 49 -6.15 7.82 23.24
C ILE A 49 -6.91 7.13 24.38
N GLN A 50 -8.24 7.27 24.42
CA GLN A 50 -9.09 6.65 25.44
C GLN A 50 -9.07 5.12 25.37
N LYS A 51 -9.25 4.56 24.17
CA LYS A 51 -9.24 3.10 23.93
C LYS A 51 -7.95 2.45 24.41
N ASN A 52 -6.81 3.12 24.21
CA ASN A 52 -5.49 2.58 24.56
C ASN A 52 -4.99 3.07 25.93
N LYS A 53 -5.75 3.93 26.65
CA LYS A 53 -5.38 4.53 27.94
C LYS A 53 -4.08 5.34 27.89
N LEU A 54 -3.91 6.13 26.83
CA LEU A 54 -2.72 6.96 26.63
C LEU A 54 -2.86 8.30 27.37
N ASN A 55 -1.76 8.86 27.86
CA ASN A 55 -1.76 10.17 28.52
C ASN A 55 -1.34 11.29 27.54
N TRP A 56 -1.94 11.31 26.35
CA TRP A 56 -1.62 12.29 25.32
C TRP A 56 -2.53 13.51 25.45
N LEU A 57 -1.93 14.71 25.48
CA LEU A 57 -2.67 15.95 25.38
C LEU A 57 -3.03 16.25 23.93
N VAL A 58 -4.21 16.82 23.70
CA VAL A 58 -4.65 17.23 22.37
C VAL A 58 -5.10 18.69 22.43
N SER A 59 -4.48 19.53 21.60
CA SER A 59 -4.84 20.94 21.42
C SER A 59 -5.13 21.22 19.95
N SER A 60 -5.96 22.22 19.68
CA SER A 60 -6.32 22.65 18.32
C SER A 60 -6.13 24.15 18.16
N TYR A 61 -5.52 24.55 17.05
CA TYR A 61 -5.40 25.91 16.58
C TYR A 61 -6.16 26.04 15.27
N ASP A 62 -6.88 27.14 15.16
CA ASP A 62 -7.66 27.50 13.97
C ASP A 62 -7.23 28.91 13.55
N PHE A 63 -6.99 29.12 12.25
CA PHE A 63 -6.49 30.39 11.74
C PHE A 63 -7.46 31.55 11.99
N GLN A 64 -8.76 31.32 11.78
CA GLN A 64 -9.81 32.31 12.00
C GLN A 64 -9.91 32.68 13.48
N LYS A 65 -9.87 31.69 14.37
CA LYS A 65 -9.86 31.90 15.82
C LYS A 65 -8.57 32.59 16.30
N TYR A 66 -7.43 32.27 15.69
CA TYR A 66 -6.16 32.90 16.01
C TYR A 66 -6.16 34.38 15.62
N LEU A 67 -6.76 34.72 14.48
CA LEU A 67 -6.98 36.09 14.04
C LEU A 67 -7.98 36.85 14.92
N SER A 68 -9.05 36.18 15.39
CA SER A 68 -10.05 36.82 16.25
C SER A 68 -9.57 37.03 17.69
N ASN A 69 -8.77 36.10 18.24
CA ASN A 69 -8.37 36.10 19.64
C ASN A 69 -7.06 36.85 19.93
N ASN A 70 -6.19 37.07 18.93
CA ASN A 70 -4.95 37.80 19.13
C ASN A 70 -5.13 39.33 18.98
N GLN A 71 -5.25 39.99 20.13
CA GLN A 71 -4.71 41.33 20.41
C GLN A 71 -5.25 42.57 19.66
N PHE A 72 -6.22 42.48 18.75
CA PHE A 72 -6.85 43.70 18.21
C PHE A 72 -8.10 44.16 18.96
N GLN A 73 -8.61 43.35 19.89
CA GLN A 73 -9.76 43.73 20.71
C GLN A 73 -9.44 44.60 21.91
N ASP A 74 -8.22 44.59 22.48
CA ASP A 74 -7.99 45.36 23.70
C ASP A 74 -6.53 45.77 23.90
N ARG A 75 -6.23 47.02 23.57
CA ARG A 75 -5.40 47.98 24.32
C ARG A 75 -5.34 49.27 23.50
N ILE A 76 -5.66 50.40 24.13
CA ILE A 76 -5.77 51.76 23.57
C ILE A 76 -7.19 52.07 23.06
N CYS A 77 -8.09 52.38 23.98
CA CYS A 77 -8.53 53.76 24.21
C CYS A 77 -9.64 53.78 25.28
N GLY A 78 -9.34 54.38 26.43
CA GLY A 78 -10.35 54.84 27.38
C GLY A 78 -11.11 56.06 26.85
N SER A 79 -11.66 55.98 25.64
CA SER A 79 -12.49 57.01 25.04
C SER A 79 -13.86 56.43 24.72
N GLN A 80 -14.84 56.82 25.53
CA GLN A 80 -16.28 56.58 25.42
C GLN A 80 -16.90 57.28 24.20
N TYR A 81 -16.39 57.04 22.99
CA TYR A 81 -16.96 57.61 21.76
C TYR A 81 -17.26 56.55 20.71
N LEU A 82 -18.56 56.30 20.51
CA LEU A 82 -19.24 56.02 19.24
C LEU A 82 -18.45 55.25 18.17
N TYR A 83 -18.39 53.92 18.28
CA TYR A 83 -18.04 53.01 17.16
C TYR A 83 -19.09 51.87 17.03
N GLU A 84 -20.38 52.16 17.24
CA GLU A 84 -21.44 51.12 17.20
C GLU A 84 -21.75 50.55 15.80
N ASP A 85 -21.17 51.09 14.72
CA ASP A 85 -21.41 50.61 13.34
C ASP A 85 -20.17 50.12 12.58
N ILE A 86 -18.96 50.28 13.12
CA ILE A 86 -17.72 49.85 12.43
C ILE A 86 -17.37 48.39 12.74
N ASP A 87 -17.85 47.84 13.85
CA ASP A 87 -17.65 46.42 14.20
C ASP A 87 -18.59 45.45 13.45
N LYS A 88 -19.51 45.93 12.61
CA LYS A 88 -20.49 45.07 11.92
C LYS A 88 -20.08 44.62 10.52
N LYS A 89 -19.05 45.24 9.91
CA LYS A 89 -18.65 44.89 8.54
C LYS A 89 -17.46 43.92 8.58
N GLN A 90 -17.75 42.62 8.47
CA GLN A 90 -16.72 41.63 8.21
C GLN A 90 -16.12 41.89 6.83
N LEU A 91 -14.80 42.03 6.78
CA LEU A 91 -14.02 42.13 5.57
C LEU A 91 -13.23 40.85 5.37
N TYR A 92 -13.03 40.50 4.10
CA TYR A 92 -12.17 39.39 3.70
C TYR A 92 -10.71 39.86 3.74
N LEU A 93 -9.93 39.24 4.61
CA LEU A 93 -8.47 39.40 4.72
C LEU A 93 -7.77 38.68 3.56
N ASP A 94 -8.36 37.55 3.15
CA ASP A 94 -8.16 36.89 1.86
C ASP A 94 -9.41 36.07 1.46
N GLN A 95 -9.30 35.08 0.57
CA GLN A 95 -10.44 34.29 0.08
C GLN A 95 -11.29 33.62 1.18
N ASP A 96 -10.71 33.24 2.32
CA ASP A 96 -11.42 32.48 3.36
C ASP A 96 -11.28 33.06 4.77
N LEU A 97 -10.26 33.90 5.00
CA LEU A 97 -10.06 34.53 6.30
C LEU A 97 -10.86 35.83 6.37
N THR A 98 -11.70 35.95 7.38
CA THR A 98 -12.49 37.17 7.63
C THR A 98 -11.99 37.89 8.87
N CYS A 99 -12.05 39.21 8.87
CA CYS A 99 -11.72 40.01 10.05
C CYS A 99 -12.51 41.33 10.06
N THR A 100 -12.46 42.06 11.16
CA THR A 100 -13.00 43.42 11.21
C THR A 100 -12.10 44.36 10.42
N GLU A 101 -12.65 45.48 9.94
CA GLU A 101 -11.87 46.50 9.21
C GLU A 101 -10.68 47.02 10.02
N ARG A 102 -10.85 47.16 11.34
CA ARG A 102 -9.77 47.53 12.26
C ARG A 102 -8.64 46.50 12.24
N THR A 103 -8.95 45.22 12.41
CA THR A 103 -7.96 44.13 12.38
C THR A 103 -7.23 44.08 11.03
N LEU A 104 -7.94 44.26 9.91
CA LEU A 104 -7.34 44.33 8.58
C LEU A 104 -6.30 45.45 8.50
N ILE A 105 -6.66 46.66 8.91
CA ILE A 105 -5.79 47.84 8.87
C ILE A 105 -4.56 47.63 9.74
N ASP A 106 -4.74 47.14 10.95
CA ASP A 106 -3.63 46.98 11.88
C ASP A 106 -2.69 45.85 11.47
N TYR A 107 -3.22 44.75 10.92
CA TYR A 107 -2.42 43.67 10.35
C TYR A 107 -1.61 44.18 9.15
N TYR A 108 -2.25 44.94 8.25
CA TYR A 108 -1.57 45.53 7.11
C TYR A 108 -0.43 46.45 7.56
N LYS A 109 -0.68 47.39 8.48
CA LYS A 109 0.36 48.28 9.02
C LYS A 109 1.53 47.52 9.64
N LYS A 110 1.24 46.44 10.38
CA LYS A 110 2.26 45.65 11.07
C LYS A 110 3.15 44.87 10.11
N TYR A 111 2.57 44.31 9.05
CA TYR A 111 3.27 43.33 8.21
C TYR A 111 3.63 43.80 6.81
N ILE A 112 3.11 44.93 6.33
CA ILE A 112 3.40 45.43 4.98
C ILE A 112 4.90 45.66 4.74
N HIS A 113 5.61 46.20 5.73
CA HIS A 113 7.06 46.42 5.63
C HIS A 113 7.84 45.11 5.57
N VAL A 114 7.43 44.10 6.34
CA VAL A 114 8.07 42.77 6.34
C VAL A 114 7.79 42.06 5.01
N PHE A 115 6.57 42.17 4.49
CA PHE A 115 6.23 41.68 3.16
C PHE A 115 7.10 42.34 2.08
N GLN A 116 7.22 43.67 2.09
CA GLN A 116 8.04 44.42 1.14
C GLN A 116 9.54 44.08 1.26
N GLN A 117 10.04 43.77 2.45
CA GLN A 117 11.42 43.29 2.62
C GLN A 117 11.63 41.91 2.01
N LYS A 118 10.66 41.00 2.14
CA LYS A 118 10.76 39.64 1.61
C LYS A 118 10.58 39.56 0.10
N PHE A 119 9.64 40.32 -0.46
CA PHE A 119 9.25 40.20 -1.88
C PHE A 119 9.70 41.39 -2.73
N GLY A 120 10.16 42.49 -2.12
CA GLY A 120 10.67 43.68 -2.80
C GLY A 120 9.80 44.92 -2.55
N THR A 121 10.46 46.07 -2.41
CA THR A 121 9.79 47.37 -2.08
C THR A 121 8.98 47.96 -3.24
N HIS A 122 9.16 47.44 -4.46
CA HIS A 122 8.42 47.87 -5.65
C HIS A 122 7.03 47.23 -5.76
N ILE A 123 6.65 46.37 -4.81
CA ILE A 123 5.36 45.69 -4.80
C ILE A 123 4.32 46.59 -4.12
N GLU A 124 3.40 47.12 -4.92
CA GLU A 124 2.24 47.86 -4.44
C GLU A 124 1.06 46.89 -4.23
N ILE A 125 0.67 46.67 -2.97
CA ILE A 125 -0.45 45.76 -2.65
C ILE A 125 -1.77 46.50 -2.84
N GLN A 126 -2.38 46.31 -4.00
CA GLN A 126 -3.74 46.80 -4.26
C GLN A 126 -4.75 45.72 -3.83
N ILE A 127 -5.23 45.79 -2.58
CA ILE A 127 -6.12 44.77 -1.99
C ILE A 127 -7.39 44.53 -2.84
N LYS A 128 -7.99 45.60 -3.42
CA LYS A 128 -9.26 45.51 -4.15
C LYS A 128 -9.11 45.37 -5.67
N ASN A 129 -8.01 45.84 -6.26
CA ASN A 129 -7.83 45.96 -7.71
C ASN A 129 -6.49 45.38 -8.22
N GLY A 130 -5.72 44.70 -7.36
CA GLY A 130 -4.44 44.10 -7.73
C GLY A 130 -4.57 42.92 -8.68
N SER A 131 -3.47 42.54 -9.31
CA SER A 131 -3.41 41.30 -10.08
C SER A 131 -3.70 40.11 -9.17
N LYS A 132 -4.36 39.07 -9.71
CA LYS A 132 -4.64 37.82 -9.00
C LYS A 132 -3.39 37.24 -8.35
N GLU A 133 -2.25 37.32 -9.05
CA GLU A 133 -0.95 36.89 -8.55
C GLU A 133 -0.54 37.61 -7.26
N MET A 134 -0.70 38.94 -7.19
CA MET A 134 -0.38 39.70 -5.98
C MET A 134 -1.30 39.37 -4.80
N GLN A 135 -2.57 39.10 -5.09
CA GLN A 135 -3.51 38.63 -4.06
C GLN A 135 -3.10 37.26 -3.52
N ASP A 136 -2.65 36.36 -4.40
CA ASP A 136 -2.14 35.03 -4.00
C ASP A 136 -0.85 35.14 -3.17
N TYR A 137 0.07 36.04 -3.53
CA TYR A 137 1.28 36.32 -2.73
C TYR A 137 0.95 36.84 -1.33
N TRP A 138 0.04 37.81 -1.25
CA TRP A 138 -0.38 38.39 0.02
C TRP A 138 -1.09 37.36 0.90
N SER A 139 -2.03 36.60 0.35
CA SER A 139 -2.73 35.51 1.05
C SER A 139 -1.73 34.47 1.57
N SER A 140 -0.81 34.00 0.72
CA SER A 140 0.25 33.06 1.10
C SER A 140 1.11 33.58 2.24
N TYR A 141 1.52 34.85 2.18
CA TYR A 141 2.33 35.48 3.22
C TYR A 141 1.58 35.62 4.55
N LEU A 142 0.31 36.00 4.50
CA LEU A 142 -0.52 36.16 5.69
C LEU A 142 -0.73 34.83 6.41
N ARG A 143 -1.10 33.78 5.68
CA ARG A 143 -1.30 32.43 6.21
C ARG A 143 -0.02 31.82 6.77
N THR A 144 1.12 32.04 6.12
CA THR A 144 2.42 31.60 6.65
C THR A 144 2.82 32.37 7.92
N THR A 145 2.50 33.66 8.01
CA THR A 145 2.73 34.46 9.22
C THR A 145 1.89 33.97 10.40
N ILE A 146 0.60 33.65 10.18
CA ILE A 146 -0.28 33.07 11.21
C ILE A 146 0.27 31.71 11.66
N LEU A 147 0.63 30.83 10.71
CA LEU A 147 1.20 29.53 11.01
C LEU A 147 2.46 29.67 11.87
N GLU A 148 3.37 30.58 11.50
CA GLU A 148 4.60 30.84 12.23
C GLU A 148 4.34 31.29 13.68
N GLN A 149 3.31 32.11 13.91
CA GLN A 149 2.91 32.51 15.26
C GLN A 149 2.37 31.34 16.10
N ILE A 150 1.51 30.51 15.50
CA ILE A 150 1.00 29.30 16.15
C ILE A 150 2.16 28.35 16.49
N LEU A 151 3.09 28.13 15.57
CA LEU A 151 4.25 27.29 15.80
C LEU A 151 5.14 27.83 16.92
N ASN A 152 5.35 29.15 16.97
CA ASN A 152 6.09 29.80 18.07
C ASN A 152 5.41 29.57 19.43
N GLU A 153 4.09 29.64 19.50
CA GLU A 153 3.34 29.35 20.72
C GLU A 153 3.47 27.88 21.12
N ILE A 154 3.35 26.96 20.16
CA ILE A 154 3.55 25.52 20.38
C ILE A 154 4.94 25.25 20.94
N ILE A 155 5.99 25.88 20.40
CA ILE A 155 7.35 25.77 20.93
C ILE A 155 7.38 26.14 22.41
N LEU A 156 6.81 27.29 22.78
CA LEU A 156 6.81 27.75 24.17
C LEU A 156 6.09 26.78 25.12
N LEU A 157 5.00 26.15 24.66
CA LEU A 157 4.20 25.18 25.43
C LEU A 157 4.84 23.79 25.51
N SER A 158 5.78 23.47 24.62
CA SER A 158 6.23 22.09 24.39
C SER A 158 7.59 21.74 25.01
N ARG A 159 8.07 22.54 25.98
CA ARG A 159 9.33 22.26 26.69
C ARG A 159 9.35 20.83 27.25
N ASN A 160 10.35 20.05 26.84
CA ASN A 160 10.54 18.64 27.22
C ASN A 160 9.37 17.69 26.87
N LYS A 161 8.51 18.08 25.91
CA LYS A 161 7.42 17.25 25.43
C LYS A 161 7.74 16.61 24.08
N ASP A 162 7.02 15.53 23.81
CA ASP A 162 6.93 14.90 22.51
C ASP A 162 5.75 15.51 21.73
N VAL A 163 6.03 16.21 20.63
CA VAL A 163 5.08 17.08 19.93
C VAL A 163 4.69 16.48 18.59
N SER A 164 3.41 16.23 18.33
CA SER A 164 2.94 15.87 17.00
C SER A 164 2.04 16.97 16.45
N ILE A 165 2.42 17.59 15.34
CA ILE A 165 1.66 18.67 14.70
C ILE A 165 0.99 18.10 13.45
N ILE A 166 -0.33 18.18 13.37
CA ILE A 166 -1.13 17.75 12.22
C ILE A 166 -1.73 19.00 11.56
N LEU A 167 -1.24 19.32 10.36
CA LEU A 167 -1.59 20.49 9.57
C LEU A 167 -2.69 20.15 8.56
N PHE A 168 -3.87 20.73 8.72
CA PHE A 168 -4.98 20.68 7.76
C PHE A 168 -4.97 21.97 6.96
N MET A 169 -4.23 22.00 5.86
CA MET A 169 -3.94 23.23 5.12
C MET A 169 -3.75 22.98 3.63
N ARG A 170 -3.92 24.01 2.81
CA ARG A 170 -3.64 24.03 1.36
C ARG A 170 -2.15 24.27 1.11
N PRO A 171 -1.55 23.73 0.04
CA PRO A 171 -0.14 23.93 -0.22
C PRO A 171 0.09 25.31 -0.84
N TYR A 172 0.91 26.14 -0.21
CA TYR A 172 1.22 27.46 -0.77
C TYR A 172 2.46 27.45 -1.64
N GLN A 173 2.39 28.18 -2.76
CA GLN A 173 3.48 28.31 -3.71
C GLN A 173 4.67 29.08 -3.14
N TYR A 174 4.41 30.01 -2.21
CA TYR A 174 5.41 30.93 -1.67
C TYR A 174 5.50 30.78 -0.15
N ALA A 175 6.27 29.77 0.28
CA ALA A 175 6.47 29.43 1.68
C ALA A 175 7.80 30.00 2.19
N THR A 176 7.75 31.11 2.94
CA THR A 176 8.96 31.72 3.54
C THR A 176 8.80 31.87 5.04
N PHE A 177 9.34 30.90 5.78
CA PHE A 177 9.35 30.90 7.25
C PHE A 177 10.60 31.56 7.80
N THR A 178 10.53 32.12 9.01
CA THR A 178 11.73 32.48 9.77
C THR A 178 12.44 31.21 10.24
N ASP A 179 13.77 31.20 10.22
CA ASP A 179 14.60 30.09 10.70
C ASP A 179 14.49 29.97 12.24
N LEU A 180 13.49 29.20 12.70
CA LEU A 180 13.21 28.95 14.12
C LEU A 180 13.76 27.61 14.62
N LYS A 181 14.50 26.90 13.78
CA LYS A 181 15.12 25.60 14.09
C LYS A 181 15.93 25.65 15.38
N ASN A 182 16.74 26.71 15.54
CA ASN A 182 17.56 26.92 16.72
C ASN A 182 16.72 27.11 18.00
N GLU A 183 15.50 27.62 17.91
CA GLU A 183 14.61 27.74 19.06
C GLU A 183 13.99 26.38 19.40
N PHE A 184 13.52 25.63 18.40
CA PHE A 184 13.05 24.25 18.57
C PHE A 184 14.12 23.36 19.24
N ASP A 185 15.37 23.44 18.78
CA ASP A 185 16.48 22.68 19.36
C ASP A 185 16.76 23.07 20.82
N LYS A 186 16.65 24.36 21.18
CA LYS A 186 16.84 24.85 22.57
C LYS A 186 15.76 24.39 23.53
N VAL A 187 14.55 24.14 23.03
CA VAL A 187 13.37 23.78 23.84
C VAL A 187 13.34 22.26 24.14
N ASN A 188 14.26 21.50 23.53
CA ASN A 188 14.49 20.06 23.72
C ASN A 188 13.23 19.20 23.46
N SER A 189 12.32 19.74 22.64
CA SER A 189 11.11 19.05 22.20
C SER A 189 11.40 18.20 20.97
N ARG A 190 10.91 16.96 20.99
CA ARG A 190 10.89 16.09 19.81
C ARG A 190 9.63 16.43 19.02
N CYS A 191 9.72 16.71 17.73
CA CYS A 191 8.55 17.17 16.95
C CYS A 191 8.33 16.30 15.71
N ASN A 192 7.08 15.92 15.44
CA ASN A 192 6.66 15.26 14.20
C ASN A 192 5.66 16.16 13.48
N PHE A 193 5.79 16.32 12.15
CA PHE A 193 4.86 17.07 11.32
C PHE A 193 4.10 16.13 10.38
N PHE A 194 2.77 16.22 10.42
CA PHE A 194 1.85 15.55 9.51
C PHE A 194 1.11 16.61 8.72
N TYR A 195 0.98 16.43 7.41
CA TYR A 195 0.31 17.39 6.54
C TYR A 195 -0.83 16.71 5.80
N VAL A 196 -2.02 17.26 5.95
CA VAL A 196 -3.25 16.80 5.31
C VAL A 196 -3.73 17.92 4.41
N ASN A 197 -3.60 17.72 3.09
CA ASN A 197 -4.09 18.70 2.12
C ASN A 197 -5.62 18.77 2.18
N ILE A 198 -6.15 19.99 2.32
CA ILE A 198 -7.60 20.26 2.34
C ILE A 198 -8.10 21.06 1.12
N GLY A 199 -7.24 21.36 0.15
CA GLY A 199 -7.62 22.00 -1.11
C GLY A 199 -7.02 21.31 -2.32
N ASP A 200 -6.98 22.01 -3.45
CA ASP A 200 -6.51 21.45 -4.73
C ASP A 200 -5.07 20.94 -4.62
N TYR A 201 -4.86 19.68 -5.04
CA TYR A 201 -3.54 19.06 -4.99
C TYR A 201 -2.65 19.53 -6.14
N ASP A 202 -1.69 20.39 -5.82
CA ASP A 202 -0.58 20.76 -6.69
C ASP A 202 0.73 20.19 -6.12
N LEU A 203 1.27 19.17 -6.78
CA LEU A 203 2.49 18.46 -6.36
C LEU A 203 3.69 19.40 -6.20
N LYS A 204 3.82 20.40 -7.08
CA LYS A 204 4.96 21.33 -7.06
C LYS A 204 4.85 22.28 -5.88
N LYS A 205 3.66 22.86 -5.64
CA LYS A 205 3.41 23.71 -4.46
C LYS A 205 3.62 22.93 -3.18
N PHE A 206 3.11 21.70 -3.11
CA PHE A 206 3.28 20.84 -1.95
C PHE A 206 4.74 20.56 -1.64
N SER A 207 5.53 20.16 -2.64
CA SER A 207 6.96 19.85 -2.46
C SER A 207 7.75 21.05 -1.94
N LEU A 208 7.49 22.24 -2.48
CA LEU A 208 8.12 23.48 -2.02
C LEU A 208 7.73 23.83 -0.58
N PHE A 209 6.43 23.73 -0.25
CA PHE A 209 5.91 24.03 1.08
C PHE A 209 6.46 23.06 2.15
N ALA A 210 6.42 21.75 1.88
CA ALA A 210 6.93 20.73 2.78
C ALA A 210 8.44 20.88 3.02
N SER A 211 9.21 21.14 1.97
CA SER A 211 10.65 21.41 2.06
C SER A 211 10.94 22.64 2.94
N ALA A 212 10.16 23.71 2.78
CA ALA A 212 10.33 24.92 3.58
C ALA A 212 10.02 24.69 5.08
N ILE A 213 8.94 23.99 5.43
CA ILE A 213 8.65 23.64 6.83
C ILE A 213 9.77 22.80 7.41
N GLN A 214 10.20 21.77 6.68
CA GLN A 214 11.23 20.85 7.14
C GLN A 214 12.54 21.57 7.40
N LYS A 215 12.98 22.43 6.48
CA LYS A 215 14.21 23.22 6.64
C LYS A 215 14.20 24.06 7.92
N ASN A 216 13.07 24.72 8.22
CA ASN A 216 12.98 25.72 9.28
C ASN A 216 12.59 25.16 10.67
N TYR A 217 11.91 24.02 10.75
CA TYR A 217 11.32 23.53 12.00
C TYR A 217 11.66 22.07 12.36
N SER A 218 12.41 21.33 11.54
CA SER A 218 12.87 19.98 11.90
C SER A 218 14.15 20.00 12.74
N THR A 219 14.24 19.13 13.75
CA THR A 219 15.43 18.98 14.61
C THR A 219 16.33 17.85 14.08
N GLN A 220 17.64 17.90 14.37
CA GLN A 220 18.62 16.92 13.84
C GLN A 220 18.44 15.48 14.39
N GLN A 221 17.69 15.31 15.49
CA GLN A 221 17.64 14.05 16.24
C GLN A 221 16.50 13.10 15.84
N LEU A 222 15.66 13.46 14.86
CA LEU A 222 14.53 12.63 14.48
C LEU A 222 14.58 12.25 13.01
N THR A 223 14.35 10.96 12.80
CA THR A 223 13.90 10.29 11.57
C THR A 223 12.59 10.92 11.09
N HIS A 224 12.64 12.14 10.56
CA HIS A 224 11.45 12.79 10.04
C HIS A 224 11.01 12.08 8.76
N LYS A 225 10.01 11.21 8.91
CA LYS A 225 9.11 10.83 7.83
C LYS A 225 8.57 12.14 7.27
N LEU A 226 9.02 12.48 6.05
CA LEU A 226 8.52 13.61 5.28
C LEU A 226 7.00 13.63 5.42
N CYS A 227 6.41 14.83 5.58
CA CYS A 227 4.97 15.07 5.49
C CYS A 227 4.32 13.97 4.66
N TYR A 228 3.60 13.04 5.30
CA TYR A 228 2.77 12.08 4.57
C TYR A 228 1.71 12.92 3.85
N ALA A 229 2.04 13.45 2.68
CA ALA A 229 1.01 13.61 1.69
C ALA A 229 0.51 12.19 1.50
N TYR A 230 -0.79 12.01 1.70
CA TYR A 230 -1.50 10.80 1.34
C TYR A 230 -1.52 10.60 -0.18
N GLN A 231 -0.34 10.67 -0.82
CA GLN A 231 -0.08 10.48 -2.24
C GLN A 231 -0.50 9.10 -2.72
N GLN A 232 -0.64 8.11 -1.82
CA GLN A 232 -0.99 6.75 -2.20
C GLN A 232 -2.42 6.57 -2.73
N TYR A 233 -3.26 7.61 -2.74
CA TYR A 233 -4.65 7.49 -3.18
C TYR A 233 -5.08 8.37 -4.35
N PHE A 234 -4.21 9.15 -5.00
CA PHE A 234 -4.71 10.19 -5.92
C PHE A 234 -4.07 10.15 -7.31
N SER A 235 -4.56 9.22 -8.13
CA SER A 235 -4.55 9.36 -9.59
C SER A 235 -5.97 9.67 -10.09
N GLY A 236 -6.24 10.95 -10.41
CA GLY A 236 -7.32 11.41 -11.31
C GLY A 236 -8.79 11.23 -10.90
N LYS A 237 -9.21 10.12 -10.28
CA LYS A 237 -10.62 9.83 -9.96
C LYS A 237 -11.04 10.20 -8.53
N ASP A 238 -10.09 10.32 -7.61
CA ASP A 238 -10.37 10.48 -6.18
C ASP A 238 -10.52 11.96 -5.72
N LEU A 239 -10.18 12.93 -6.58
CA LEU A 239 -10.49 14.35 -6.34
C LEU A 239 -12.01 14.61 -6.39
N GLU A 240 -12.74 13.94 -7.28
CA GLU A 240 -14.21 14.02 -7.34
C GLU A 240 -14.86 13.42 -6.08
N LEU A 241 -14.22 12.43 -5.45
CA LEU A 241 -14.65 11.82 -4.18
C LEU A 241 -14.33 12.70 -2.96
N PHE A 242 -13.26 13.50 -3.00
CA PHE A 242 -12.97 14.49 -1.95
C PHE A 242 -14.08 15.55 -1.88
N ASP A 243 -14.51 16.06 -3.02
CA ASP A 243 -15.62 17.03 -3.09
C ASP A 243 -16.95 16.42 -2.64
N GLN A 244 -17.15 15.12 -2.88
CA GLN A 244 -18.35 14.40 -2.46
C GLN A 244 -18.31 13.91 -1.00
N ASN A 245 -17.12 13.69 -0.41
CA ASN A 245 -16.99 12.99 0.87
C ASN A 245 -15.74 13.38 1.69
N LYS A 246 -15.49 14.69 1.83
CA LYS A 246 -14.38 15.28 2.61
C LYS A 246 -14.22 14.67 4.02
N HIS A 247 -15.31 14.31 4.69
CA HIS A 247 -15.26 13.66 6.01
C HIS A 247 -14.64 12.26 5.97
N SER A 248 -15.04 11.41 5.01
CA SER A 248 -14.48 10.07 4.87
C SER A 248 -12.99 10.12 4.53
N PHE A 249 -12.57 11.08 3.72
CA PHE A 249 -11.16 11.31 3.40
C PHE A 249 -10.35 11.62 4.65
N ILE A 250 -10.83 12.57 5.47
CA ILE A 250 -10.12 13.01 6.67
C ILE A 250 -10.09 11.91 7.73
N ALA A 251 -11.18 11.15 7.87
CA ALA A 251 -11.20 9.97 8.74
C ALA A 251 -10.12 8.96 8.32
N LYS A 252 -10.03 8.65 7.02
CA LYS A 252 -9.02 7.74 6.50
C LYS A 252 -7.61 8.26 6.71
N ALA A 253 -7.38 9.55 6.46
CA ALA A 253 -6.09 10.22 6.67
C ALA A 253 -5.61 10.10 8.12
N ILE A 254 -6.54 10.26 9.07
CA ILE A 254 -6.25 10.14 10.50
C ILE A 254 -5.99 8.70 10.91
N GLU A 255 -6.70 7.73 10.34
CA GLU A 255 -6.45 6.31 10.61
C GLU A 255 -5.01 5.90 10.34
N ASP A 256 -4.38 6.36 9.24
CA ASP A 256 -2.97 5.98 8.97
C ASP A 256 -1.96 6.96 9.60
N ILE A 257 -2.37 8.18 10.03
CA ILE A 257 -1.55 9.05 10.89
C ILE A 257 -1.41 8.48 12.31
N ILE A 258 -2.49 7.95 12.90
CA ILE A 258 -2.52 7.48 14.30
C ILE A 258 -1.34 6.56 14.67
N PRO A 259 -1.01 5.50 13.88
CA PRO A 259 0.14 4.65 14.13
C PRO A 259 1.48 5.41 14.12
N CYS A 260 1.58 6.46 13.31
CA CYS A 260 2.77 7.27 13.16
C CYS A 260 2.95 8.32 14.27
N LEU A 261 1.93 8.57 15.08
CA LEU A 261 2.05 9.53 16.18
C LEU A 261 3.07 9.06 17.22
N HIS A 262 3.33 7.77 17.37
CA HIS A 262 4.32 7.26 18.34
C HIS A 262 5.73 7.73 17.97
N PHE A 263 6.45 8.29 18.96
CA PHE A 263 7.86 8.61 18.79
C PHE A 263 8.68 7.34 18.87
N HIS A 264 9.63 7.24 17.95
CA HIS A 264 10.58 6.16 17.89
C HIS A 264 11.74 6.53 18.82
N GLU A 265 11.93 5.78 19.90
CA GLU A 265 13.05 5.97 20.82
C GLU A 265 14.19 5.04 20.43
N ILE A 266 15.42 5.58 20.44
CA ILE A 266 16.62 4.77 20.29
C ILE A 266 16.92 4.17 21.66
N VAL A 267 16.92 2.85 21.74
CA VAL A 267 17.25 2.08 22.94
C VAL A 267 18.64 1.46 22.78
N GLU A 268 19.37 1.39 23.88
CA GLU A 268 20.63 0.65 23.93
C GLU A 268 20.38 -0.74 24.52
N VAL A 269 21.00 -1.76 23.93
CA VAL A 269 20.85 -3.15 24.32
C VAL A 269 22.19 -3.73 24.71
N GLN A 270 22.20 -4.63 25.69
CA GLN A 270 23.43 -5.18 26.29
C GLN A 270 24.18 -6.17 25.39
N VAL A 271 23.62 -6.53 24.24
CA VAL A 271 24.13 -7.58 23.35
C VAL A 271 24.27 -7.05 21.93
N GLU A 272 25.14 -7.68 21.14
CA GLU A 272 25.31 -7.31 19.74
C GLU A 272 24.07 -7.73 18.94
N VAL A 273 23.23 -6.76 18.60
CA VAL A 273 22.14 -6.94 17.65
C VAL A 273 22.42 -6.15 16.39
N TYR A 274 22.08 -6.75 15.26
CA TYR A 274 22.07 -6.13 13.96
C TYR A 274 20.69 -5.50 13.74
N GLN A 275 20.62 -4.19 13.91
CA GLN A 275 19.53 -3.37 13.39
C GLN A 275 20.11 -2.37 12.40
N TYR A 276 19.43 -2.12 11.29
CA TYR A 276 19.80 -1.02 10.41
C TYR A 276 19.68 0.34 11.14
N TYR A 277 20.72 1.17 10.99
CA TYR A 277 21.26 2.26 11.84
C TYR A 277 22.21 1.91 12.99
N TRP A 278 22.47 0.64 13.30
CA TRP A 278 23.23 0.23 14.50
C TRP A 278 22.65 0.81 15.80
N GLN A 279 21.39 1.22 15.73
CA GLN A 279 20.64 1.86 16.79
C GLN A 279 19.32 1.11 16.87
N VAL A 280 18.98 0.65 18.07
CA VAL A 280 17.79 -0.15 18.26
C VAL A 280 16.59 0.78 18.39
N ILE A 281 15.59 0.68 17.52
CA ILE A 281 14.48 1.64 17.48
C ILE A 281 13.20 1.00 18.01
N CYS A 282 12.52 1.63 18.97
CA CYS A 282 11.21 1.16 19.45
C CYS A 282 10.22 0.92 18.32
N GLY A 283 9.51 -0.20 18.36
CA GLY A 283 8.54 -0.62 17.34
C GLY A 283 9.15 -1.22 16.07
N SER A 284 10.46 -1.39 16.00
CA SER A 284 11.14 -2.05 14.88
C SER A 284 11.59 -3.47 15.22
N TYR A 285 12.25 -4.11 14.27
CA TYR A 285 12.82 -5.44 14.42
C TYR A 285 14.35 -5.36 14.43
N VAL A 286 14.98 -6.20 15.23
CA VAL A 286 16.44 -6.42 15.25
C VAL A 286 16.75 -7.88 14.98
N ILE A 287 17.94 -8.13 14.47
CA ILE A 287 18.43 -9.47 14.13
C ILE A 287 19.66 -9.75 14.98
N SER A 288 19.71 -10.84 15.73
CA SER A 288 20.95 -11.33 16.36
C SER A 288 21.45 -12.59 15.67
N LYS A 289 22.78 -12.76 15.63
CA LYS A 289 23.43 -14.02 15.22
C LYS A 289 23.49 -15.03 16.37
N GLU A 290 23.29 -14.58 17.59
CA GLU A 290 23.36 -15.39 18.81
C GLU A 290 21.98 -15.51 19.45
N ASP A 291 21.70 -16.67 20.05
CA ASP A 291 20.46 -16.86 20.80
C ASP A 291 20.63 -16.27 22.20
N HIS A 292 19.99 -15.13 22.45
CA HIS A 292 19.98 -14.51 23.77
C HIS A 292 18.75 -14.93 24.60
N GLY A 293 18.06 -16.00 24.19
CA GLY A 293 16.82 -16.45 24.79
C GLY A 293 15.62 -15.66 24.29
N ASP A 294 14.49 -15.78 24.98
CA ASP A 294 13.23 -15.16 24.57
C ASP A 294 13.20 -13.64 24.74
N GLN A 295 14.11 -13.09 25.54
CA GLN A 295 14.12 -11.69 25.92
C GLN A 295 15.55 -11.15 26.05
N ILE A 296 15.81 -9.97 25.46
CA ILE A 296 17.08 -9.25 25.63
C ILE A 296 16.82 -7.97 26.43
N LYS A 297 17.52 -7.80 27.56
CA LYS A 297 17.38 -6.61 28.42
C LYS A 297 17.94 -5.35 27.76
N PHE A 298 17.26 -4.23 27.96
CA PHE A 298 17.82 -2.92 27.65
C PHE A 298 18.93 -2.55 28.63
N GLN A 299 19.92 -1.81 28.17
CA GLN A 299 21.12 -1.44 28.95
C GLN A 299 20.78 -0.51 30.11
N TYR A 300 19.88 0.45 29.90
CA TYR A 300 19.54 1.48 30.88
C TYR A 300 18.19 1.27 31.58
N ASN A 301 17.44 0.23 31.21
CA ASN A 301 16.16 -0.07 31.81
C ASN A 301 15.97 -1.58 32.02
N SER A 302 16.17 -2.04 33.26
CA SER A 302 16.14 -3.46 33.59
C SER A 302 14.75 -4.11 33.51
N ASN A 303 13.69 -3.30 33.40
CA ASN A 303 12.31 -3.77 33.31
C ASN A 303 11.84 -3.95 31.86
N GLU A 304 12.69 -3.64 30.88
CA GLU A 304 12.35 -3.65 29.47
C GLU A 304 13.22 -4.61 28.68
N PHE A 305 12.58 -5.18 27.66
CA PHE A 305 13.12 -6.30 26.92
C PHE A 305 12.74 -6.22 25.45
N LEU A 306 13.67 -6.59 24.56
CA LEU A 306 13.33 -7.07 23.23
C LEU A 306 12.66 -8.43 23.36
N VAL A 307 11.64 -8.72 22.55
CA VAL A 307 10.95 -10.04 22.58
C VAL A 307 11.29 -10.81 21.32
N LYS A 308 11.75 -12.05 21.48
CA LYS A 308 12.09 -12.95 20.37
C LYS A 308 10.84 -13.31 19.58
N GLU A 309 10.88 -13.10 18.27
CA GLU A 309 9.82 -13.47 17.34
C GLU A 309 10.14 -14.82 16.71
N ARG A 310 9.27 -15.79 16.94
CA ARG A 310 9.54 -17.20 16.62
C ARG A 310 9.08 -17.62 15.23
N ASN A 311 8.21 -16.83 14.59
CA ASN A 311 7.54 -17.20 13.33
C ASN A 311 7.35 -15.99 12.41
N LEU A 312 8.43 -15.26 12.09
CA LEU A 312 8.32 -14.25 11.05
C LEU A 312 8.07 -14.93 9.71
N ASP A 313 6.94 -14.61 9.09
CA ASP A 313 6.69 -15.09 7.75
C ASP A 313 7.50 -14.28 6.71
N VAL A 314 7.58 -14.82 5.50
CA VAL A 314 8.31 -14.21 4.39
C VAL A 314 7.83 -12.79 4.09
N ASP A 315 6.53 -12.54 4.19
CA ASP A 315 5.92 -11.27 3.84
C ASP A 315 6.27 -10.21 4.91
N GLU A 316 6.26 -10.60 6.19
CA GLU A 316 6.71 -9.78 7.30
C GLU A 316 8.19 -9.42 7.18
N MET A 317 9.05 -10.38 6.83
CA MET A 317 10.47 -10.10 6.56
C MET A 317 10.65 -9.08 5.43
N ILE A 318 9.94 -9.27 4.30
CA ILE A 318 9.99 -8.32 3.17
C ILE A 318 9.50 -6.94 3.60
N ASN A 319 8.44 -6.85 4.41
CA ASN A 319 7.92 -5.59 4.93
C ASN A 319 8.91 -4.88 5.86
N ILE A 320 9.62 -5.63 6.71
CA ILE A 320 10.71 -5.10 7.55
C ILE A 320 11.79 -4.48 6.66
N PHE A 321 12.27 -5.22 5.66
CA PHE A 321 13.31 -4.73 4.75
C PHE A 321 12.84 -3.56 3.88
N SER A 322 11.58 -3.57 3.42
CA SER A 322 10.99 -2.45 2.67
C SER A 322 10.94 -1.18 3.51
N THR A 323 10.57 -1.31 4.79
CA THR A 323 10.57 -0.19 5.73
C THR A 323 11.98 0.38 5.91
N TRP A 324 13.00 -0.48 6.03
CA TRP A 324 14.40 -0.06 6.14
C TRP A 324 14.89 0.65 4.88
N VAL A 325 14.57 0.11 3.70
CA VAL A 325 14.92 0.70 2.40
C VAL A 325 14.29 2.07 2.24
N ASN A 326 13.02 2.25 2.59
CA ASN A 326 12.36 3.56 2.49
C ASN A 326 12.99 4.60 3.43
N ASP A 327 13.32 4.22 4.66
CA ASP A 327 14.01 5.11 5.62
C ASP A 327 15.40 5.53 5.09
N LEU A 328 16.15 4.59 4.50
CA LEU A 328 17.41 4.83 3.81
C LEU A 328 17.30 5.86 2.69
N LEU A 329 16.32 5.69 1.80
CA LEU A 329 16.09 6.59 0.67
C LEU A 329 15.82 8.01 1.17
N VAL A 330 15.01 8.17 2.22
CA VAL A 330 14.71 9.47 2.83
C VAL A 330 15.98 10.09 3.42
N LYS A 331 16.74 9.35 4.23
CA LYS A 331 17.93 9.88 4.90
C LYS A 331 19.07 10.19 3.94
N TYR A 332 19.22 9.44 2.85
CA TYR A 332 20.14 9.77 1.77
C TYR A 332 19.73 11.07 1.07
N GLY A 333 18.43 11.24 0.77
CA GLY A 333 17.90 12.49 0.22
C GLY A 333 18.07 13.70 1.15
N LEU A 334 18.24 13.47 2.45
CA LEU A 334 18.53 14.49 3.47
C LEU A 334 20.04 14.64 3.78
N GLU A 335 20.92 13.98 3.02
CA GLU A 335 22.39 14.00 3.22
C GLU A 335 22.86 13.54 4.62
N GLN A 336 22.03 12.78 5.34
CA GLN A 336 22.36 12.25 6.67
C GLN A 336 23.25 11.01 6.61
N ILE A 337 23.37 10.40 5.43
CA ILE A 337 24.16 9.20 5.16
C ILE A 337 24.92 9.34 3.86
N ASP A 338 26.06 8.66 3.81
CA ASP A 338 26.90 8.61 2.63
C ASP A 338 26.61 7.37 1.76
N GLN A 339 27.23 7.36 0.58
CA GLN A 339 27.11 6.27 -0.38
C GLN A 339 27.71 4.95 0.14
N ASN A 340 28.70 5.01 1.03
CA ASN A 340 29.34 3.82 1.60
C ASN A 340 28.36 3.08 2.52
N GLN A 341 27.57 3.81 3.31
CA GLN A 341 26.51 3.25 4.15
C GLN A 341 25.40 2.59 3.31
N ILE A 342 25.04 3.18 2.17
CA ILE A 342 24.10 2.55 1.23
C ILE A 342 24.67 1.24 0.69
N GLN A 343 25.93 1.22 0.25
CA GLN A 343 26.56 0.01 -0.28
C GLN A 343 26.62 -1.11 0.76
N LYS A 344 27.02 -0.80 2.01
CA LYS A 344 26.99 -1.77 3.12
C LYS A 344 25.60 -2.34 3.35
N THR A 345 24.55 -1.53 3.15
CA THR A 345 23.17 -1.99 3.29
C THR A 345 22.76 -2.89 2.13
N ILE A 346 23.14 -2.56 0.90
CA ILE A 346 22.93 -3.42 -0.28
C ILE A 346 23.57 -4.79 -0.05
N ASP A 347 24.81 -4.81 0.43
CA ASP A 347 25.55 -6.04 0.69
C ASP A 347 24.84 -6.87 1.78
N PHE A 348 24.41 -6.21 2.86
CA PHE A 348 23.64 -6.83 3.93
C PHE A 348 22.31 -7.42 3.44
N LEU A 349 21.51 -6.65 2.70
CA LEU A 349 20.21 -7.12 2.17
C LEU A 349 20.38 -8.26 1.17
N THR A 350 21.45 -8.23 0.36
CA THR A 350 21.79 -9.31 -0.58
C THR A 350 22.13 -10.59 0.19
N MET A 351 22.95 -10.50 1.23
CA MET A 351 23.26 -11.61 2.11
C MET A 351 21.99 -12.18 2.77
N GLN A 352 21.09 -11.31 3.26
CA GLN A 352 19.82 -11.71 3.88
C GLN A 352 18.87 -12.38 2.87
N MET A 353 18.77 -11.86 1.65
CA MET A 353 17.99 -12.46 0.58
C MET A 353 18.45 -13.90 0.30
N GLU A 354 19.75 -14.13 0.14
CA GLU A 354 20.28 -15.48 -0.10
C GLU A 354 20.08 -16.41 1.11
N GLU A 355 20.19 -15.89 2.33
CA GLU A 355 19.96 -16.70 3.54
C GLU A 355 18.49 -17.14 3.67
N ILE A 356 17.53 -16.22 3.47
CA ILE A 356 16.09 -16.54 3.50
C ILE A 356 15.76 -17.55 2.40
N VAL A 357 16.26 -17.31 1.19
CA VAL A 357 16.06 -18.23 0.06
C VAL A 357 16.64 -19.60 0.36
N ARG A 358 17.83 -19.66 0.96
CA ARG A 358 18.45 -20.92 1.37
C ARG A 358 17.59 -21.64 2.41
N GLN A 359 17.05 -20.93 3.40
CA GLN A 359 16.15 -21.51 4.41
C GLN A 359 14.86 -22.06 3.78
N ILE A 360 14.28 -21.33 2.83
CA ILE A 360 13.13 -21.80 2.05
C ILE A 360 13.50 -23.02 1.21
N ASN A 361 14.65 -23.05 0.55
CA ASN A 361 15.05 -24.15 -0.33
C ASN A 361 15.49 -25.43 0.43
N ILE A 362 15.91 -25.31 1.69
CA ILE A 362 16.30 -26.46 2.54
C ILE A 362 15.13 -27.44 2.74
N THR A 363 13.88 -27.03 2.53
CA THR A 363 12.69 -27.88 2.73
C THR A 363 12.34 -28.81 1.55
N ASN A 364 13.35 -29.26 0.77
CA ASN A 364 13.27 -30.31 -0.29
C ASN A 364 12.87 -29.87 -1.71
N ILE A 365 13.40 -28.75 -2.23
CA ILE A 365 13.35 -28.53 -3.69
C ILE A 365 14.54 -29.24 -4.36
N PRO A 366 14.31 -30.25 -5.23
CA PRO A 366 15.37 -30.82 -6.04
C PRO A 366 15.86 -29.78 -7.06
N LEU A 367 17.10 -29.31 -6.88
CA LEU A 367 17.74 -28.25 -7.69
C LEU A 367 17.76 -28.51 -9.20
N ASN A 368 17.64 -29.78 -9.61
CA ASN A 368 17.72 -30.21 -11.02
C ASN A 368 16.39 -30.67 -11.61
N LYS A 369 15.28 -30.56 -10.86
CA LYS A 369 13.96 -30.98 -11.36
C LYS A 369 13.31 -29.79 -12.09
N PRO A 370 12.92 -29.91 -13.36
CA PRO A 370 12.17 -28.84 -14.03
C PRO A 370 10.86 -28.57 -13.29
N VAL A 371 10.41 -27.31 -13.28
CA VAL A 371 9.21 -26.84 -12.55
C VAL A 371 7.96 -27.65 -12.89
N GLU A 372 7.84 -28.07 -14.15
CA GLU A 372 6.74 -28.88 -14.67
C GLU A 372 6.62 -30.25 -13.99
N ASN A 373 7.75 -30.78 -13.50
CA ASN A 373 7.79 -32.07 -12.82
C ASN A 373 7.73 -31.94 -11.29
N MET A 374 7.74 -30.73 -10.73
CA MET A 374 7.69 -30.52 -9.28
C MET A 374 6.29 -30.85 -8.72
N SER A 375 6.21 -31.38 -7.50
CA SER A 375 4.93 -31.51 -6.79
C SER A 375 4.29 -30.12 -6.55
N VAL A 376 3.02 -30.08 -6.18
CA VAL A 376 2.35 -28.80 -5.85
C VAL A 376 3.07 -28.07 -4.72
N ARG A 377 3.48 -28.79 -3.68
CA ARG A 377 4.24 -28.21 -2.56
C ARG A 377 5.60 -27.70 -3.00
N GLN A 378 6.35 -28.47 -3.79
CA GLN A 378 7.65 -28.04 -4.33
C GLN A 378 7.51 -26.77 -5.19
N ARG A 379 6.45 -26.66 -5.99
CA ARG A 379 6.14 -25.44 -6.76
C ARG A 379 5.83 -24.25 -5.87
N LEU A 380 5.04 -24.44 -4.80
CA LEU A 380 4.76 -23.39 -3.82
C LEU A 380 6.04 -22.86 -3.17
N ILE A 381 6.91 -23.76 -2.69
CA ILE A 381 8.19 -23.40 -2.07
C ILE A 381 9.08 -22.68 -3.08
N ALA A 382 9.16 -23.16 -4.33
CA ALA A 382 9.95 -22.53 -5.39
C ALA A 382 9.43 -21.13 -5.74
N GLN A 383 8.11 -20.94 -5.74
CA GLN A 383 7.47 -19.64 -5.97
C GLN A 383 7.69 -18.67 -4.81
N GLN A 384 7.57 -19.12 -3.56
CA GLN A 384 7.89 -18.31 -2.39
C GLN A 384 9.35 -17.85 -2.43
N SER A 385 10.27 -18.78 -2.73
CA SER A 385 11.70 -18.50 -2.92
C SER A 385 11.94 -17.45 -4.02
N ASN A 386 11.29 -17.59 -5.18
CA ASN A 386 11.38 -16.62 -6.26
C ASN A 386 10.72 -15.27 -5.92
N CYS A 387 9.63 -15.27 -5.17
CA CYS A 387 8.94 -14.05 -4.71
C CYS A 387 9.85 -13.25 -3.77
N VAL A 388 10.51 -13.93 -2.82
CA VAL A 388 11.54 -13.32 -1.96
C VAL A 388 12.65 -12.73 -2.79
N ARG A 389 13.23 -13.51 -3.69
CA ARG A 389 14.30 -13.04 -4.58
C ARG A 389 13.88 -11.81 -5.35
N TYR A 390 12.70 -11.84 -5.96
CA TYR A 390 12.20 -10.74 -6.75
C TYR A 390 11.97 -9.49 -5.91
N ASN A 391 11.23 -9.59 -4.80
CA ASN A 391 10.92 -8.44 -3.94
C ASN A 391 12.18 -7.85 -3.32
N MET A 392 13.08 -8.68 -2.79
CA MET A 392 14.35 -8.22 -2.25
C MET A 392 15.26 -7.63 -3.34
N ALA A 393 15.31 -8.24 -4.53
CA ALA A 393 16.06 -7.68 -5.66
C ALA A 393 15.48 -6.34 -6.12
N VAL A 394 14.16 -6.14 -6.08
CA VAL A 394 13.53 -4.83 -6.36
C VAL A 394 13.93 -3.80 -5.30
N LEU A 395 13.92 -4.16 -4.02
CA LEU A 395 14.37 -3.29 -2.93
C LEU A 395 15.86 -2.93 -3.06
N ILE A 396 16.73 -3.92 -3.27
CA ILE A 396 18.16 -3.74 -3.51
C ILE A 396 18.39 -2.87 -4.76
N LYS A 397 17.63 -3.13 -5.83
CA LYS A 397 17.68 -2.34 -7.06
C LYS A 397 17.20 -0.92 -6.83
N SER A 398 16.22 -0.67 -5.97
CA SER A 398 15.79 0.70 -5.64
C SER A 398 16.90 1.49 -4.94
N LEU A 399 17.69 0.85 -4.06
CA LEU A 399 18.86 1.45 -3.43
C LEU A 399 20.01 1.63 -4.42
N SER A 400 20.26 0.67 -5.32
CA SER A 400 21.33 0.79 -6.32
C SER A 400 20.97 1.76 -7.45
N ASN A 401 19.69 1.91 -7.78
CA ASN A 401 19.18 2.88 -8.75
C ASN A 401 19.13 4.31 -8.19
N LEU A 402 19.36 4.56 -6.89
CA LEU A 402 19.73 5.91 -6.43
C LEU A 402 20.96 6.46 -7.17
N PHE A 403 21.81 5.57 -7.69
CA PHE A 403 22.97 5.93 -8.52
C PHE A 403 22.65 6.01 -10.02
N LYS A 404 21.46 5.56 -10.46
CA LYS A 404 21.00 5.55 -11.86
C LYS A 404 19.47 5.67 -11.91
N ILE A 405 18.99 6.90 -12.10
CA ILE A 405 17.56 7.27 -12.07
C ILE A 405 16.74 6.42 -13.05
N GLY A 406 15.74 5.71 -12.51
CA GLY A 406 14.63 5.10 -13.23
C GLY A 406 14.14 3.78 -12.61
N THR A 407 12.92 3.75 -12.07
CA THR A 407 12.24 2.53 -11.63
C THR A 407 10.81 2.45 -12.18
N GLU A 408 10.55 1.40 -12.96
CA GLU A 408 9.22 0.93 -13.36
C GLU A 408 8.83 -0.25 -12.45
N VAL A 409 7.87 -0.08 -11.53
CA VAL A 409 7.11 -1.22 -10.99
C VAL A 409 5.70 -0.74 -10.63
N GLY A 410 4.69 -1.20 -11.37
CA GLY A 410 3.28 -0.88 -11.08
C GLY A 410 2.23 -1.77 -11.77
N LYS A 411 2.61 -2.63 -12.72
CA LYS A 411 1.63 -3.36 -13.54
C LYS A 411 1.23 -4.75 -13.03
N PHE A 412 1.99 -5.38 -12.14
CA PHE A 412 1.73 -6.77 -11.74
C PHE A 412 0.77 -6.91 -10.56
N HIS A 413 0.79 -5.98 -9.60
CA HIS A 413 -0.10 -6.03 -8.43
C HIS A 413 -1.56 -5.66 -8.77
N GLN A 414 -1.78 -4.85 -9.81
CA GLN A 414 -3.12 -4.44 -10.23
C GLN A 414 -3.94 -5.56 -10.88
N ARG A 415 -3.30 -6.62 -11.41
CA ARG A 415 -4.00 -7.78 -12.00
C ARG A 415 -4.48 -8.79 -10.95
N ALA A 416 -3.83 -8.85 -9.78
CA ALA A 416 -4.26 -9.71 -8.67
C ALA A 416 -5.52 -9.18 -7.95
N LEU A 417 -5.88 -7.91 -8.15
CA LEU A 417 -7.09 -7.28 -7.61
C LEU A 417 -8.39 -7.63 -8.37
N ALA A 418 -8.35 -8.57 -9.31
CA ALA A 418 -9.51 -9.02 -10.10
C ALA A 418 -10.43 -10.03 -9.36
N MET A 419 -10.20 -10.31 -8.08
CA MET A 419 -11.07 -11.19 -7.28
C MET A 419 -12.12 -10.39 -6.51
N LYS A 420 -13.06 -9.77 -7.24
CA LYS A 420 -14.25 -9.15 -6.63
C LYS A 420 -15.20 -10.25 -6.14
N GLY A 421 -15.25 -10.50 -4.83
CA GLY A 421 -16.39 -11.17 -4.19
C GLY A 421 -16.08 -12.22 -3.12
N ILE A 422 -14.81 -12.59 -2.90
CA ILE A 422 -14.42 -13.59 -1.90
C ILE A 422 -13.27 -13.03 -1.07
N ASP A 423 -13.56 -12.75 0.20
CA ASP A 423 -12.53 -12.33 1.14
C ASP A 423 -11.57 -13.48 1.48
N VAL A 424 -10.44 -13.14 2.09
CA VAL A 424 -9.41 -14.11 2.47
C VAL A 424 -9.97 -15.16 3.44
N GLU A 425 -10.90 -14.78 4.31
CA GLU A 425 -11.49 -15.69 5.30
C GLU A 425 -12.38 -16.76 4.66
N ALA A 426 -13.26 -16.36 3.74
CA ALA A 426 -14.11 -17.22 2.95
C ALA A 426 -13.25 -18.19 2.11
N PHE A 427 -12.18 -17.69 1.49
CA PHE A 427 -11.22 -18.55 0.80
C PHE A 427 -10.60 -19.60 1.72
N GLN A 428 -10.13 -19.20 2.91
CA GLN A 428 -9.55 -20.14 3.87
C GLN A 428 -10.56 -21.20 4.33
N LYS A 429 -11.82 -20.83 4.56
CA LYS A 429 -12.91 -21.77 4.86
C LYS A 429 -13.12 -22.79 3.74
N MET A 430 -13.19 -22.31 2.49
CA MET A 430 -13.34 -23.16 1.32
C MET A 430 -12.16 -24.12 1.12
N LYS A 431 -10.94 -23.62 1.30
CA LYS A 431 -9.71 -24.42 1.24
C LYS A 431 -9.69 -25.53 2.28
N ASN A 432 -10.05 -25.22 3.52
CA ASN A 432 -10.08 -26.20 4.60
C ASN A 432 -11.14 -27.28 4.34
N PHE A 433 -12.34 -26.89 3.87
CA PHE A 433 -13.36 -27.84 3.45
C PHE A 433 -12.88 -28.75 2.31
N PHE A 434 -12.17 -28.20 1.33
CA PHE A 434 -11.57 -28.99 0.24
C PHE A 434 -10.54 -30.00 0.76
N ILE A 435 -9.67 -29.59 1.70
CA ILE A 435 -8.69 -30.48 2.32
C ILE A 435 -9.38 -31.64 3.05
N GLU A 436 -10.45 -31.36 3.80
CA GLU A 436 -11.23 -32.38 4.51
C GLU A 436 -11.86 -33.39 3.53
N GLU A 437 -12.47 -32.89 2.47
CA GLU A 437 -13.04 -33.73 1.41
C GLU A 437 -11.98 -34.56 0.68
N LEU A 438 -10.83 -33.97 0.36
CA LEU A 438 -9.71 -34.68 -0.26
C LEU A 438 -9.20 -35.80 0.65
N LEU A 439 -8.99 -35.53 1.94
CA LEU A 439 -8.60 -36.56 2.91
C LEU A 439 -9.61 -37.70 3.00
N ARG A 440 -10.91 -37.38 2.96
CA ARG A 440 -11.99 -38.37 3.02
C ARG A 440 -11.97 -39.32 1.82
N VAL A 441 -11.72 -38.79 0.62
CA VAL A 441 -11.83 -39.57 -0.62
C VAL A 441 -10.50 -40.09 -1.14
N LYS A 442 -9.34 -39.60 -0.66
CA LYS A 442 -8.01 -39.93 -1.21
C LYS A 442 -7.75 -41.43 -1.31
N SER A 443 -8.14 -42.21 -0.29
CA SER A 443 -7.99 -43.66 -0.26
C SER A 443 -8.92 -44.41 -1.23
N SER A 444 -9.99 -43.77 -1.69
CA SER A 444 -10.97 -44.31 -2.64
C SER A 444 -10.73 -43.87 -4.09
N ILE A 445 -9.80 -42.96 -4.34
CA ILE A 445 -9.45 -42.54 -5.70
C ILE A 445 -8.70 -43.68 -6.39
N SER A 446 -9.19 -44.10 -7.55
CA SER A 446 -8.51 -45.07 -8.41
C SER A 446 -7.30 -44.44 -9.10
N TYR A 447 -6.20 -45.20 -9.21
CA TYR A 447 -5.05 -44.81 -10.03
C TYR A 447 -5.34 -44.84 -11.52
N GLU A 448 -6.35 -45.60 -11.95
CA GLU A 448 -6.76 -45.64 -13.36
C GLU A 448 -7.59 -44.40 -13.70
N SER A 449 -7.20 -43.73 -14.78
CA SER A 449 -7.94 -42.64 -15.40
C SER A 449 -7.97 -42.84 -16.91
N ASP A 450 -9.11 -42.59 -17.53
CA ASP A 450 -9.22 -42.52 -18.99
C ASP A 450 -8.77 -41.18 -19.55
N TYR A 451 -8.40 -40.23 -18.68
CA TYR A 451 -7.98 -38.90 -19.08
C TYR A 451 -6.51 -38.87 -19.49
N GLU A 452 -6.22 -38.29 -20.66
CA GLU A 452 -4.84 -38.14 -21.12
C GLU A 452 -4.07 -37.21 -20.18
N LYS A 453 -2.81 -37.54 -19.93
CA LYS A 453 -1.88 -36.72 -19.16
C LYS A 453 -1.60 -35.40 -19.89
N SER A 454 -1.26 -34.36 -19.13
CA SER A 454 -0.71 -33.13 -19.70
C SER A 454 0.53 -33.46 -20.54
N PHE A 455 0.63 -32.85 -21.70
CA PHE A 455 1.81 -33.00 -22.56
C PHE A 455 3.11 -32.53 -21.88
N PHE A 456 3.03 -31.56 -20.96
CA PHE A 456 4.19 -30.99 -20.28
C PHE A 456 4.51 -31.73 -18.99
N SER A 457 3.59 -31.71 -18.01
CA SER A 457 3.84 -32.36 -16.71
C SER A 457 3.78 -33.89 -16.73
N LEU A 458 3.20 -34.49 -17.77
CA LEU A 458 2.96 -35.95 -17.87
C LEU A 458 2.09 -36.49 -16.71
N GLU A 459 1.35 -35.61 -16.05
CA GLU A 459 0.40 -35.92 -14.99
C GLU A 459 -1.03 -35.64 -15.49
N ASN A 460 -2.02 -36.35 -14.95
CA ASN A 460 -3.44 -35.98 -15.05
C ASN A 460 -3.94 -35.45 -13.68
N MET A 461 -5.20 -35.01 -13.57
CA MET A 461 -5.70 -34.47 -12.29
C MET A 461 -5.73 -35.50 -11.15
N LYS A 462 -5.90 -36.79 -11.43
CA LYS A 462 -5.81 -37.84 -10.41
C LYS A 462 -4.39 -37.96 -9.88
N ASP A 463 -3.40 -37.96 -10.77
CA ASP A 463 -1.98 -37.98 -10.41
C ASP A 463 -1.66 -36.82 -9.44
N ILE A 464 -2.18 -35.60 -9.71
CA ILE A 464 -2.02 -34.43 -8.84
C ILE A 464 -2.67 -34.63 -7.46
N PHE A 465 -3.91 -35.12 -7.40
CA PHE A 465 -4.60 -35.36 -6.12
C PHE A 465 -3.99 -36.50 -5.30
N LEU A 466 -3.33 -37.44 -5.95
CA LEU A 466 -2.67 -38.58 -5.32
C LEU A 466 -1.25 -38.26 -4.83
N GLN A 467 -0.67 -37.10 -5.18
CA GLN A 467 0.63 -36.67 -4.66
C GLN A 467 0.66 -36.74 -3.12
N GLU A 468 1.76 -37.27 -2.56
CA GLU A 468 1.88 -37.53 -1.12
C GLU A 468 1.76 -36.24 -0.30
N ASP A 469 2.37 -35.16 -0.80
CA ASP A 469 2.52 -33.85 -0.16
C ASP A 469 1.40 -32.84 -0.51
N ILE A 470 0.38 -33.25 -1.26
CA ILE A 470 -0.67 -32.35 -1.75
C ILE A 470 -1.41 -31.60 -0.62
N ILE A 471 -1.65 -32.29 0.49
CA ILE A 471 -2.35 -31.74 1.66
C ILE A 471 -1.50 -30.67 2.34
N GLU A 472 -0.20 -30.91 2.43
CA GLU A 472 0.77 -29.97 3.00
C GLU A 472 0.90 -28.76 2.07
N GLY A 473 0.95 -28.98 0.76
CA GLY A 473 0.88 -27.91 -0.24
C GLY A 473 -0.35 -27.02 -0.06
N PHE A 474 -1.55 -27.58 0.06
CA PHE A 474 -2.75 -26.78 0.32
C PHE A 474 -2.73 -26.03 1.66
N LYS A 475 -2.10 -26.58 2.70
CA LYS A 475 -1.93 -25.85 3.96
C LYS A 475 -1.07 -24.60 3.79
N GLU A 476 -0.04 -24.66 2.95
CA GLU A 476 0.87 -23.53 2.64
C GLU A 476 0.23 -22.45 1.74
N VAL A 477 -0.90 -22.73 1.08
CA VAL A 477 -1.64 -21.74 0.27
C VAL A 477 -2.35 -20.70 1.15
N LYS A 478 -1.80 -19.48 1.19
CA LYS A 478 -2.35 -18.34 1.97
C LYS A 478 -3.47 -17.57 1.26
N SER A 479 -3.46 -17.53 -0.08
CA SER A 479 -4.38 -16.71 -0.88
C SER A 479 -4.78 -17.42 -2.16
N GLN A 480 -5.83 -16.91 -2.82
CA GLN A 480 -6.28 -17.42 -4.11
C GLN A 480 -5.20 -17.27 -5.19
N HIS A 481 -4.41 -16.19 -5.14
CA HIS A 481 -3.29 -15.99 -6.05
C HIS A 481 -2.23 -17.10 -5.90
N HIS A 482 -1.86 -17.46 -4.66
CA HIS A 482 -0.90 -18.55 -4.41
C HIS A 482 -1.42 -19.89 -4.93
N LEU A 483 -2.74 -20.10 -4.87
CA LEU A 483 -3.37 -21.30 -5.40
C LEU A 483 -3.24 -21.36 -6.91
N ILE A 484 -3.64 -20.29 -7.61
CA ILE A 484 -3.61 -20.21 -9.07
C ILE A 484 -2.19 -20.40 -9.59
N SER A 485 -1.20 -19.80 -8.93
CA SER A 485 0.18 -19.86 -9.38
C SER A 485 0.78 -21.27 -9.23
N ALA A 486 0.44 -22.02 -8.19
CA ALA A 486 1.13 -23.27 -7.90
C ALA A 486 0.34 -24.55 -8.20
N PHE A 487 -0.99 -24.49 -8.18
CA PHE A 487 -1.84 -25.67 -8.40
C PHE A 487 -2.09 -25.87 -9.90
N PRO A 488 -1.58 -26.97 -10.51
CA PRO A 488 -1.85 -27.26 -11.90
C PRO A 488 -3.29 -27.72 -12.07
N LEU A 489 -4.04 -27.01 -12.90
CA LEU A 489 -5.22 -27.61 -13.53
C LEU A 489 -4.78 -28.22 -14.84
N ILE A 490 -5.13 -29.49 -15.03
CA ILE A 490 -4.83 -30.27 -16.22
C ILE A 490 -6.16 -30.54 -16.94
N GLY A 491 -6.16 -30.29 -18.23
CA GLY A 491 -7.40 -30.30 -19.01
C GLY A 491 -7.19 -29.94 -20.46
N LEU A 492 -8.29 -29.78 -21.18
CA LEU A 492 -8.29 -29.35 -22.56
C LEU A 492 -7.88 -27.89 -22.67
N GLY A 493 -6.80 -27.60 -23.41
CA GLY A 493 -6.37 -26.26 -23.73
C GLY A 493 -7.36 -25.56 -24.65
N VAL A 494 -7.89 -24.42 -24.22
CA VAL A 494 -8.87 -23.63 -24.98
C VAL A 494 -8.51 -22.16 -24.97
N LYS A 495 -8.91 -21.45 -26.02
CA LYS A 495 -8.86 -20.00 -26.06
C LYS A 495 -10.24 -19.45 -25.78
N LEU A 496 -10.39 -18.62 -24.76
CA LEU A 496 -11.66 -18.03 -24.36
C LEU A 496 -11.70 -16.54 -24.68
N GLN A 497 -12.91 -16.03 -24.88
CA GLN A 497 -13.23 -14.62 -24.84
C GLN A 497 -14.26 -14.38 -23.76
N ARG A 498 -13.99 -13.44 -22.86
CA ARG A 498 -14.93 -13.05 -21.81
C ARG A 498 -15.08 -11.54 -21.76
N SER A 499 -16.23 -11.08 -21.31
CA SER A 499 -16.51 -9.68 -20.98
C SER A 499 -16.57 -9.50 -19.47
N ASP A 500 -16.43 -8.29 -18.94
CA ASP A 500 -16.65 -8.02 -17.50
C ASP A 500 -17.99 -8.56 -16.95
N GLY A 501 -19.03 -8.61 -17.80
CA GLY A 501 -20.31 -9.22 -17.47
C GLY A 501 -20.24 -10.72 -17.12
N SER A 502 -19.17 -11.44 -17.51
CA SER A 502 -19.02 -12.87 -17.22
C SER A 502 -18.83 -13.17 -15.74
N MET A 503 -18.41 -12.17 -14.95
CA MET A 503 -18.34 -12.26 -13.50
C MET A 503 -19.72 -12.41 -12.85
N ILE A 504 -20.77 -11.92 -13.51
CA ILE A 504 -22.16 -12.02 -13.06
C ILE A 504 -22.89 -13.14 -13.80
N ASN A 505 -22.59 -13.30 -15.08
CA ASN A 505 -23.24 -14.29 -15.95
C ASN A 505 -22.19 -15.13 -16.70
N PRO A 506 -21.87 -16.35 -16.24
CA PRO A 506 -20.82 -17.19 -16.83
C PRO A 506 -21.11 -17.59 -18.29
N TYR A 507 -22.36 -17.51 -18.76
CA TYR A 507 -22.72 -17.77 -20.17
C TYR A 507 -22.19 -16.71 -21.15
N LEU A 508 -21.62 -15.61 -20.64
CA LEU A 508 -20.94 -14.59 -21.47
C LEU A 508 -19.50 -14.99 -21.84
N VAL A 509 -18.99 -16.11 -21.33
CA VAL A 509 -17.71 -16.69 -21.75
C VAL A 509 -17.89 -17.47 -23.06
N GLN A 510 -17.09 -17.16 -24.07
CA GLN A 510 -17.12 -17.79 -25.39
C GLN A 510 -15.83 -18.57 -25.64
N ILE A 511 -15.93 -19.82 -26.08
CA ILE A 511 -14.77 -20.58 -26.56
C ILE A 511 -14.47 -20.13 -27.99
N LEU A 512 -13.32 -19.50 -28.19
CA LEU A 512 -12.84 -19.04 -29.49
C LEU A 512 -12.11 -20.15 -30.26
N ASP A 513 -11.30 -20.94 -29.56
CA ASP A 513 -10.49 -21.99 -30.15
C ASP A 513 -10.25 -23.13 -29.16
N ILE A 514 -9.95 -24.32 -29.67
CA ILE A 514 -9.67 -25.52 -28.89
C ILE A 514 -8.40 -26.16 -29.45
N ALA A 515 -7.48 -26.51 -28.57
CA ALA A 515 -6.26 -27.23 -28.94
C ALA A 515 -6.60 -28.58 -29.59
N LYS A 516 -6.01 -28.84 -30.76
CA LYS A 516 -6.25 -30.07 -31.54
C LYS A 516 -5.12 -31.09 -31.42
N ILE A 517 -3.89 -30.61 -31.24
CA ILE A 517 -2.69 -31.44 -31.08
C ILE A 517 -2.16 -31.17 -29.69
N ASN A 518 -1.84 -32.23 -28.94
CA ASN A 518 -1.46 -32.15 -27.54
C ASN A 518 -2.48 -31.34 -26.73
N ALA A 519 -3.75 -31.71 -26.92
CA ALA A 519 -4.89 -30.94 -26.48
C ALA A 519 -4.97 -30.82 -24.96
N ASN A 520 -4.44 -31.83 -24.24
CA ASN A 520 -4.34 -31.80 -22.79
C ASN A 520 -3.06 -31.12 -22.33
N VAL A 521 -3.22 -30.01 -21.61
CA VAL A 521 -2.15 -29.18 -21.08
C VAL A 521 -2.44 -28.82 -19.63
N ASP A 522 -1.42 -28.34 -18.92
CA ASP A 522 -1.55 -27.85 -17.56
C ASP A 522 -1.39 -26.33 -17.48
N THR A 523 -2.04 -25.72 -16.50
CA THR A 523 -2.00 -24.26 -16.33
C THR A 523 -0.63 -23.71 -15.96
N VAL A 524 0.25 -24.53 -15.37
CA VAL A 524 1.62 -24.12 -15.04
C VAL A 524 2.44 -23.92 -16.32
N SER A 525 2.24 -24.76 -17.35
CA SER A 525 2.87 -24.58 -18.66
C SER A 525 2.50 -23.24 -19.31
N ILE A 526 1.23 -22.83 -19.22
CA ILE A 526 0.76 -21.51 -19.71
C ILE A 526 1.44 -20.39 -18.93
N GLN A 527 1.48 -20.52 -17.60
CA GLN A 527 2.10 -19.54 -16.72
C GLN A 527 3.61 -19.40 -16.91
N ASN A 528 4.30 -20.42 -17.38
CA ASN A 528 5.75 -20.33 -17.60
C ASN A 528 6.13 -19.66 -18.93
N THR A 529 5.16 -19.41 -19.83
CA THR A 529 5.44 -18.65 -21.06
C THR A 529 5.63 -17.15 -20.76
N PRO A 530 6.51 -16.43 -21.50
CA PRO A 530 6.76 -15.01 -21.29
C PRO A 530 5.49 -14.15 -21.36
N ASP A 531 4.60 -14.46 -22.31
CA ASP A 531 3.39 -13.69 -22.58
C ASP A 531 2.13 -14.29 -21.92
N LYS A 532 2.25 -15.39 -21.18
CA LYS A 532 1.13 -16.18 -20.65
C LYS A 532 0.18 -16.68 -21.74
N VAL A 533 0.72 -16.93 -22.93
CA VAL A 533 0.00 -17.38 -24.13
C VAL A 533 0.60 -18.70 -24.57
N LEU A 534 -0.25 -19.69 -24.77
CA LEU A 534 0.15 -21.01 -25.22
C LEU A 534 -0.10 -21.13 -26.72
N ASN A 535 0.96 -20.99 -27.52
CA ASN A 535 0.90 -21.20 -28.96
C ASN A 535 0.92 -22.71 -29.26
N LEU A 536 -0.20 -23.39 -29.01
CA LEU A 536 -0.41 -24.73 -29.52
C LEU A 536 -0.67 -24.59 -31.01
N ASN A 537 0.34 -24.89 -31.83
CA ASN A 537 0.18 -25.01 -33.26
C ASN A 537 -0.90 -26.08 -33.52
N ALA A 538 -2.15 -25.65 -33.73
CA ALA A 538 -3.13 -26.43 -34.45
C ALA A 538 -2.47 -26.71 -35.79
N GLY A 539 -2.00 -27.95 -35.99
CA GLY A 539 -1.27 -28.32 -37.18
C GLY A 539 -1.97 -27.74 -38.40
N PHE A 540 -1.30 -26.84 -39.10
CA PHE A 540 -1.66 -26.61 -40.49
C PHE A 540 -1.59 -27.98 -41.13
N TYR A 541 -2.74 -28.45 -41.61
CA TYR A 541 -2.86 -29.67 -42.40
C TYR A 541 -2.00 -29.44 -43.65
N MET A 542 -0.70 -29.75 -43.57
CA MET A 542 0.21 -29.69 -44.70
C MET A 542 -0.14 -30.86 -45.61
N GLY A 543 -0.95 -30.56 -46.62
CA GLY A 543 -0.98 -31.25 -47.91
C GLY A 543 -0.86 -32.77 -47.88
N ALA A 544 -1.99 -33.47 -47.76
CA ALA A 544 -2.23 -34.57 -48.68
C ALA A 544 -2.43 -33.93 -50.06
N ALA A 545 -1.32 -33.81 -50.79
CA ALA A 545 -1.28 -33.41 -52.18
C ALA A 545 -1.93 -34.51 -53.03
N THR A 546 -3.26 -34.58 -53.05
CA THR A 546 -4.11 -35.08 -54.15
C THR A 546 -5.55 -35.20 -53.66
N GLY A 547 -6.48 -34.50 -54.34
CA GLY A 547 -7.83 -35.03 -54.54
C GLY A 547 -8.98 -34.41 -53.73
N TYR A 548 -9.77 -33.62 -54.45
CA TYR A 548 -11.22 -33.37 -54.29
C TYR A 548 -11.74 -32.51 -53.12
N ARG A 549 -12.25 -31.33 -53.52
CA ARG A 549 -13.32 -30.60 -52.83
C ARG A 549 -14.53 -31.52 -52.64
N ILE A 550 -15.01 -31.68 -51.40
CA ILE A 550 -16.33 -32.24 -51.11
C ILE A 550 -17.09 -31.26 -50.21
N TRP A 551 -18.38 -31.15 -50.54
CA TRP A 551 -19.42 -30.23 -50.09
C TRP A 551 -19.73 -30.27 -48.59
N TYR A 552 -20.22 -29.13 -48.07
CA TYR A 552 -20.90 -29.04 -46.76
C TYR A 552 -22.30 -29.66 -46.81
N PRO A 553 -22.73 -30.47 -45.83
CA PRO A 553 -24.13 -30.70 -45.57
C PRO A 553 -24.68 -29.65 -44.60
N GLN A 554 -25.86 -29.14 -44.95
CA GLN A 554 -26.69 -28.23 -44.18
C GLN A 554 -27.14 -28.89 -42.86
N TYR A 555 -27.00 -28.19 -41.74
CA TYR A 555 -27.81 -28.43 -40.54
C TYR A 555 -28.86 -27.31 -40.44
N THR A 556 -30.11 -27.73 -40.25
CA THR A 556 -31.31 -26.91 -40.15
C THR A 556 -31.38 -26.16 -38.81
N GLU A 557 -31.33 -24.84 -38.84
CA GLU A 557 -31.67 -23.99 -37.70
C GLU A 557 -33.18 -23.71 -37.65
N TYR A 558 -33.80 -24.00 -36.50
CA TYR A 558 -35.11 -23.48 -36.14
C TYR A 558 -34.93 -22.00 -35.73
N GLN A 559 -35.17 -21.06 -36.64
CA GLN A 559 -35.12 -19.63 -36.32
C GLN A 559 -36.49 -19.14 -35.80
N PRO A 560 -36.59 -18.65 -34.55
CA PRO A 560 -37.78 -17.94 -34.11
C PRO A 560 -37.91 -16.62 -34.88
N LYS A 561 -39.15 -16.22 -35.16
CA LYS A 561 -39.47 -15.04 -35.98
C LYS A 561 -38.76 -13.78 -35.43
N LYS A 562 -38.00 -13.14 -36.33
CA LYS A 562 -37.17 -11.91 -36.17
C LYS A 562 -37.77 -10.82 -35.25
N GLN A 563 -39.09 -10.71 -35.22
CA GLN A 563 -39.83 -9.70 -34.44
C GLN A 563 -39.83 -9.93 -32.91
N VAL A 564 -39.52 -11.14 -32.42
CA VAL A 564 -39.39 -11.41 -30.98
C VAL A 564 -38.00 -11.03 -30.47
N LEU A 565 -36.96 -11.18 -31.31
CA LEU A 565 -35.58 -10.82 -30.99
C LEU A 565 -35.43 -9.29 -30.90
N ASP A 566 -36.02 -8.52 -31.82
CA ASP A 566 -35.86 -7.07 -31.84
C ASP A 566 -36.39 -6.37 -30.56
N LYS A 567 -37.46 -6.88 -29.95
CA LYS A 567 -38.00 -6.36 -28.67
C LYS A 567 -37.15 -6.75 -27.45
N ILE A 568 -36.55 -7.93 -27.44
CA ILE A 568 -35.67 -8.37 -26.35
C ILE A 568 -34.33 -7.64 -26.41
N PHE A 569 -33.78 -7.44 -27.62
CA PHE A 569 -32.51 -6.74 -27.84
C PHE A 569 -32.60 -5.24 -27.48
N GLN A 570 -33.68 -4.54 -27.83
CA GLN A 570 -33.81 -3.11 -27.51
C GLN A 570 -33.93 -2.83 -26.01
N THR A 571 -34.49 -3.76 -25.22
CA THR A 571 -34.68 -3.56 -23.77
C THR A 571 -33.43 -3.97 -22.96
N GLN A 572 -32.61 -4.89 -23.49
CA GLN A 572 -31.35 -5.30 -22.84
C GLN A 572 -30.15 -4.43 -23.22
N LEU A 573 -30.16 -3.76 -24.39
CA LEU A 573 -29.01 -2.96 -24.85
C LEU A 573 -28.78 -1.65 -24.07
N PHE A 574 -29.77 -1.12 -23.36
CA PHE A 574 -29.61 0.14 -22.62
C PHE A 574 -28.77 -0.02 -21.33
N TYR A 575 -28.62 -1.23 -20.80
CA TYR A 575 -27.83 -1.51 -19.59
C TYR A 575 -26.39 -2.00 -19.86
N TYR A 576 -26.02 -2.25 -21.12
CA TYR A 576 -24.75 -2.93 -21.47
C TYR A 576 -23.88 -2.19 -22.49
N GLN A 577 -24.21 -0.94 -22.86
CA GLN A 577 -23.41 -0.12 -23.78
C GLN A 577 -22.21 0.60 -23.14
N SER A 578 -21.93 0.41 -21.84
CA SER A 578 -20.59 0.68 -21.34
C SER A 578 -19.65 -0.34 -21.96
N GLU A 579 -18.68 0.09 -22.76
CA GLU A 579 -17.66 -0.75 -23.41
C GLU A 579 -17.13 -1.83 -22.45
N GLN A 580 -17.75 -3.01 -22.47
CA GLN A 580 -17.27 -4.12 -21.66
C GLN A 580 -15.96 -4.54 -22.29
N ILE A 581 -14.87 -4.41 -21.54
CA ILE A 581 -13.56 -4.82 -21.98
C ILE A 581 -13.66 -6.33 -22.26
N LYS A 582 -13.56 -6.70 -23.54
CA LYS A 582 -13.53 -8.11 -23.95
C LYS A 582 -12.10 -8.59 -23.92
N GLU A 583 -11.80 -9.47 -22.98
CA GLU A 583 -10.50 -10.08 -22.82
C GLU A 583 -10.44 -11.42 -23.59
N LYS A 584 -9.29 -11.71 -24.22
CA LYS A 584 -9.00 -13.02 -24.80
C LYS A 584 -7.90 -13.69 -23.99
N ILE A 585 -8.12 -14.92 -23.57
CA ILE A 585 -7.25 -15.66 -22.64
C ILE A 585 -7.08 -17.10 -23.11
N ASP A 586 -5.92 -17.69 -22.83
CA ASP A 586 -5.74 -19.15 -22.95
C ASP A 586 -6.05 -19.78 -21.59
N ALA A 587 -6.83 -20.86 -21.59
CA ALA A 587 -7.35 -21.50 -20.39
C ALA A 587 -7.29 -23.03 -20.52
N VAL A 588 -7.51 -23.70 -19.40
CA VAL A 588 -7.55 -25.16 -19.31
C VAL A 588 -8.90 -25.59 -18.75
N VAL A 589 -9.63 -26.41 -19.51
CA VAL A 589 -10.91 -26.97 -19.09
C VAL A 589 -10.68 -28.40 -18.61
N PRO A 590 -10.70 -28.65 -17.29
CA PRO A 590 -10.58 -30.02 -16.79
C PRO A 590 -11.80 -30.83 -17.25
N LEU A 591 -11.56 -31.98 -17.88
CA LEU A 591 -12.62 -32.89 -18.30
C LEU A 591 -12.61 -34.11 -17.38
N PHE A 592 -13.80 -34.64 -17.11
CA PHE A 592 -13.97 -35.81 -16.24
C PHE A 592 -14.75 -36.87 -16.99
N SER A 593 -14.22 -38.09 -17.01
CA SER A 593 -14.89 -39.24 -17.59
C SER A 593 -15.77 -39.93 -16.54
N PRO A 594 -16.69 -40.84 -16.95
CA PRO A 594 -17.39 -41.71 -16.00
C PRO A 594 -16.46 -42.54 -15.11
N LYS A 595 -15.22 -42.82 -15.53
CA LYS A 595 -14.22 -43.53 -14.71
C LYS A 595 -13.55 -42.64 -13.65
N ASP A 596 -13.75 -41.32 -13.74
CA ASP A 596 -13.29 -40.34 -12.75
C ASP A 596 -14.42 -39.90 -11.81
N TYR A 597 -15.49 -40.70 -11.72
CA TYR A 597 -16.63 -40.43 -10.85
C TYR A 597 -16.26 -40.39 -9.36
N ASP A 598 -15.18 -41.08 -8.99
CA ASP A 598 -14.55 -41.03 -7.66
C ASP A 598 -14.08 -39.61 -7.28
N LEU A 599 -13.80 -38.73 -8.24
CA LEU A 599 -13.47 -37.32 -7.99
C LEU A 599 -14.70 -36.43 -7.74
N LYS A 600 -15.92 -36.91 -8.00
CA LYS A 600 -17.16 -36.11 -7.88
C LYS A 600 -17.28 -35.34 -6.55
N PRO A 601 -16.94 -35.90 -5.37
CA PRO A 601 -16.98 -35.15 -4.12
C PRO A 601 -16.08 -33.91 -4.15
N LEU A 602 -14.87 -34.01 -4.71
CA LEU A 602 -13.93 -32.90 -4.85
C LEU A 602 -14.45 -31.83 -5.82
N LEU A 603 -15.04 -32.26 -6.93
CA LEU A 603 -15.61 -31.37 -7.94
C LEU A 603 -16.85 -30.62 -7.46
N SER A 604 -17.56 -31.21 -6.48
CA SER A 604 -18.75 -30.60 -5.87
C SER A 604 -18.42 -29.55 -4.81
N THR A 605 -17.17 -29.48 -4.35
CA THR A 605 -16.72 -28.41 -3.45
C THR A 605 -16.80 -27.07 -4.17
N GLN A 606 -17.06 -25.98 -3.45
CA GLN A 606 -17.00 -24.64 -4.05
C GLN A 606 -15.58 -24.25 -4.49
N PHE A 607 -14.57 -24.97 -4.00
CA PHE A 607 -13.15 -24.73 -4.29
C PHE A 607 -12.81 -25.02 -5.75
N PHE A 608 -13.32 -26.11 -6.34
CA PHE A 608 -12.94 -26.53 -7.69
C PHE A 608 -13.57 -25.70 -8.83
N PRO A 609 -14.88 -25.36 -8.82
CA PRO A 609 -15.46 -24.43 -9.76
C PRO A 609 -14.73 -23.10 -9.70
N GLN A 610 -14.44 -22.60 -8.49
CA GLN A 610 -13.66 -21.39 -8.37
C GLN A 610 -12.26 -21.58 -8.93
N CYS A 611 -11.51 -22.67 -8.68
CA CYS A 611 -10.21 -22.91 -9.33
C CYS A 611 -10.28 -22.91 -10.86
N GLY A 612 -11.31 -23.55 -11.42
CA GLY A 612 -11.54 -23.59 -12.87
C GLY A 612 -11.94 -22.24 -13.47
N TYR A 613 -12.63 -21.39 -12.70
CA TYR A 613 -12.91 -20.00 -13.06
C TYR A 613 -11.79 -19.02 -12.65
N MET A 614 -10.91 -19.39 -11.72
CA MET A 614 -9.82 -18.60 -11.12
C MET A 614 -8.53 -18.74 -11.94
N LEU A 615 -8.38 -19.83 -12.69
CA LEU A 615 -7.44 -19.89 -13.80
C LEU A 615 -8.06 -19.15 -14.99
N PHE A 616 -7.98 -17.82 -14.83
CA PHE A 616 -8.22 -16.70 -15.75
C PHE A 616 -9.58 -16.01 -15.69
#